data_AF-A0A3L7U5K3-F1
#
_entry.id   AF-A0A3L7U5K3-F1
#
_cell.length_a   1.000
_cell.length_b   1.000
_cell.length_c   1.000
_cell.angle_alpha   90.00
_cell.angle_beta   90.00
_cell.angle_gamma   90.00
#
_symmetry.space_group_name_H-M   'P 1'
#
loop_
_entity.id
_entity.type
_entity.pdbx_description
1 polymer ?
#
loop_
_entity_poly.entity_id
_entity_poly.type
_entity_poly.pdbx_seq_one_letter_code
_entity_poly.pdbx_strand_id
1 'polypeptide(L)'
;MSIKRVDRTSDRIRTLLCEVAPELVSAAEDAFERVIFIPVSAIGTSPVLDPASGLLKVPVARIAPRWVTVPFIYTLARWSTHLVSSDKSEGDASFGTPSDSADMDPS
;
A
#
# COMPACT_ATOMS: atom_id res chain seq x y z
N MET A 1 6.55 -10.38 -2.23
CA MET A 1 6.70 -9.61 -0.96
C MET A 1 5.49 -9.93 -0.10
N SER A 2 5.63 -10.32 1.17
CA SER A 2 4.49 -10.63 2.05
C SER A 2 4.30 -9.49 3.07
N ILE A 3 3.05 -9.18 3.42
CA ILE A 3 2.74 -8.14 4.42
C ILE A 3 3.46 -8.38 5.75
N LYS A 4 3.52 -9.64 6.22
CA LYS A 4 4.24 -10.04 7.43
C LYS A 4 5.73 -9.70 7.41
N ARG A 5 6.35 -9.68 6.22
CA ARG A 5 7.76 -9.31 6.06
C ARG A 5 7.94 -7.79 6.14
N VAL A 6 6.96 -7.03 5.66
CA VAL A 6 6.95 -5.57 5.80
C VAL A 6 6.79 -5.22 7.28
N ASP A 7 5.82 -5.81 7.97
CA ASP A 7 5.58 -5.56 9.41
C ASP A 7 6.83 -5.82 10.25
N ARG A 8 7.45 -7.01 10.10
CA ARG A 8 8.69 -7.35 10.81
C ARG A 8 9.84 -6.38 10.50
N THR A 9 9.90 -5.87 9.27
CA THR A 9 10.93 -4.90 8.91
C THR A 9 10.62 -3.54 9.53
N SER A 10 9.35 -3.13 9.54
CA SER A 10 8.88 -1.94 10.24
C SER A 10 9.23 -1.97 11.72
N ASP A 11 8.98 -3.08 12.41
CA ASP A 11 9.33 -3.22 13.83
C ASP A 11 10.83 -2.99 14.07
N ARG A 12 11.68 -3.56 13.22
CA ARG A 12 13.14 -3.38 13.31
C ARG A 12 13.57 -1.94 13.06
N ILE A 13 12.96 -1.27 12.08
CA ILE A 13 13.24 0.14 11.80
C ILE A 13 12.74 1.02 12.94
N ARG A 14 11.56 0.75 13.50
CA ARG A 14 11.05 1.44 14.67
C ARG A 14 12.02 1.31 15.84
N THR A 15 12.51 0.11 16.15
CA THR A 15 13.51 -0.10 17.21
C THR A 15 14.76 0.74 16.98
N LEU A 16 15.31 0.72 15.75
CA LEU A 16 16.47 1.53 15.40
C LEU A 16 16.19 3.04 15.56
N LEU A 17 15.02 3.51 15.10
CA LEU A 17 14.63 4.91 15.22
C LEU A 17 14.43 5.32 16.68
N CYS A 18 13.91 4.45 17.55
CA CYS A 18 13.87 4.73 18.99
C CYS A 18 15.27 4.92 19.59
N GLU A 19 16.31 4.29 19.03
CA GLU A 19 17.68 4.44 19.51
C GLU A 19 18.36 5.72 18.98
N VAL A 20 18.10 6.09 17.71
CA VAL A 20 18.85 7.17 17.03
C VAL A 20 18.08 8.49 16.87
N ALA A 21 16.76 8.44 16.85
CA ALA A 21 15.86 9.58 16.61
C ALA A 21 14.46 9.32 17.22
N PRO A 22 14.35 9.12 18.55
CA PRO A 22 13.09 8.74 19.20
C PRO A 22 11.97 9.76 19.02
N GLU A 23 12.29 11.06 18.89
CA GLU A 23 11.32 12.14 18.67
C GLU A 23 10.51 11.96 17.38
N LEU A 24 11.10 11.33 16.36
CA LEU A 24 10.40 11.03 15.10
C LEU A 24 9.35 9.95 15.33
N VAL A 25 9.69 8.90 16.11
CA VAL A 25 8.75 7.83 16.45
C VAL A 25 7.60 8.38 17.27
N SER A 26 7.89 9.14 18.33
CA SER A 26 6.85 9.75 19.17
C SER A 26 5.93 10.66 18.36
N ALA A 27 6.48 11.56 17.55
CA ALA A 27 5.66 12.48 16.75
C ALA A 27 4.75 11.74 15.75
N ALA A 28 5.24 10.65 15.15
CA ALA A 28 4.42 9.84 14.24
C ALA A 28 3.31 9.08 14.98
N GLU A 29 3.63 8.47 16.12
CA GLU A 29 2.68 7.65 16.89
C GLU A 29 1.64 8.49 17.63
N ASP A 30 1.98 9.73 18.02
CA ASP A 30 1.03 10.68 18.59
C ASP A 30 0.05 11.24 17.55
N ALA A 31 0.50 11.39 16.30
CA ALA A 31 -0.29 12.01 15.23
C ALA A 31 -1.24 11.03 14.50
N PHE A 32 -0.95 9.73 14.51
CA PHE A 32 -1.66 8.75 13.69
C PHE A 32 -2.01 7.47 14.46
N GLU A 33 -3.23 6.96 14.27
CA GLU A 33 -3.68 5.68 14.88
C GLU A 33 -2.78 4.50 14.48
N ARG A 34 -2.23 4.53 13.27
CA ARG A 34 -1.37 3.46 12.75
C ARG A 34 -0.19 4.04 12.00
N VAL A 35 1.00 3.64 12.41
CA VAL A 35 2.27 4.03 11.81
C VAL A 35 2.99 2.80 11.29
N ILE A 36 3.61 2.92 10.12
CA ILE A 36 4.51 1.91 9.56
C ILE A 36 5.81 2.57 9.11
N PHE A 37 6.94 1.97 9.49
CA PHE A 37 8.27 2.48 9.19
C PHE A 37 8.89 1.67 8.04
N ILE A 38 9.00 2.25 6.85
CA ILE A 38 9.49 1.55 5.67
C ILE A 38 10.87 2.09 5.28
N PRO A 39 11.93 1.26 5.27
CA PRO A 39 13.27 1.74 4.93
C PRO A 39 13.41 1.83 3.41
N VAL A 40 13.21 3.02 2.86
CA VAL A 40 13.32 3.28 1.42
C VAL A 40 14.69 3.86 1.07
N SER A 41 15.28 3.37 -0.02
CA SER A 41 16.42 4.03 -0.65
C SER A 41 16.21 4.12 -2.15
N ALA A 42 16.00 5.34 -2.65
CA ALA A 42 15.80 5.60 -4.07
C ALA A 42 17.02 5.23 -4.91
N ILE A 43 18.21 5.48 -4.36
CA ILE A 43 19.48 5.15 -5.00
C ILE A 43 19.88 3.71 -4.69
N GLY A 44 19.72 3.29 -3.44
CA GLY A 44 20.06 1.95 -2.95
C GLY A 44 21.54 1.57 -2.95
N THR A 45 22.40 2.53 -3.28
CA THR A 45 23.85 2.42 -3.28
C THR A 45 24.45 3.61 -2.55
N SER A 46 25.36 3.35 -1.62
CA SER A 46 26.07 4.40 -0.88
C SER A 46 26.99 5.18 -1.81
N PRO A 47 27.17 6.50 -1.57
CA PRO A 47 28.17 7.29 -2.28
C PRO A 47 29.58 6.72 -2.09
N VAL A 48 30.42 6.87 -3.12
CA VAL A 48 31.85 6.55 -3.09
C VAL A 48 32.64 7.81 -3.41
N LEU A 49 33.88 7.89 -2.91
CA LEU A 49 34.77 9.00 -3.22
C LEU A 49 35.17 8.95 -4.70
N ASP A 50 34.87 10.00 -5.44
CA ASP A 50 35.33 10.16 -6.83
C ASP A 50 36.77 10.67 -6.84
N PRO A 51 37.75 9.90 -7.35
CA PRO A 51 39.15 10.31 -7.36
C PRO A 51 39.41 11.54 -8.23
N ALA A 52 38.58 11.80 -9.24
CA ALA A 52 38.77 12.94 -10.14
C ALA A 52 38.35 14.28 -9.51
N SER A 53 37.22 14.29 -8.79
CA SER A 53 36.71 15.53 -8.17
C SER A 53 36.93 15.63 -6.67
N GLY A 54 37.36 14.56 -5.99
CA GLY A 54 37.48 14.50 -4.54
C GLY A 54 36.15 14.56 -3.78
N LEU A 55 35.01 14.37 -4.46
CA LEU A 55 33.68 14.47 -3.86
C LEU A 55 33.02 13.10 -3.74
N LEU A 56 32.12 12.94 -2.76
CA LEU A 56 31.26 11.75 -2.68
C LEU A 56 30.24 11.78 -3.81
N LYS A 57 30.25 10.74 -4.65
CA LYS A 57 29.33 10.58 -5.77
C LYS A 57 28.71 9.18 -5.76
N VAL A 58 27.49 9.08 -6.25
CA VAL A 58 26.85 7.80 -6.53
C VAL A 58 27.09 7.48 -8.00
N PRO A 59 27.74 6.35 -8.33
CA PRO A 59 27.90 5.94 -9.72
C PRO A 59 26.53 5.60 -10.31
N VAL A 60 26.13 6.28 -11.39
CA VAL A 60 24.82 6.08 -12.05
C VAL A 60 24.62 4.62 -12.45
N ALA A 61 25.65 3.97 -12.97
CA ALA A 61 25.64 2.55 -13.34
C ALA A 61 25.42 1.59 -12.16
N ARG A 62 25.52 2.09 -10.92
CA ARG A 62 25.33 1.31 -9.68
C ARG A 62 24.07 1.70 -8.93
N ILE A 63 23.16 2.48 -9.51
CA ILE A 63 21.85 2.74 -8.90
C ILE A 63 21.10 1.40 -8.79
N ALA A 64 20.70 1.05 -7.57
CA ALA A 64 20.06 -0.21 -7.24
C ALA A 64 18.94 0.01 -6.20
N PRO A 65 17.81 0.64 -6.59
CA PRO A 65 16.78 1.10 -5.67
C PRO A 65 16.28 -0.01 -4.74
N ARG A 66 16.06 0.31 -3.46
CA ARG A 66 15.62 -0.67 -2.45
C ARG A 66 14.32 -0.21 -1.81
N TRP A 67 13.35 -1.12 -1.77
CA TRP A 67 12.05 -0.95 -1.10
C TRP A 67 11.17 0.20 -1.61
N VAL A 68 11.54 0.86 -2.71
CA VAL A 68 10.82 2.02 -3.28
C VAL A 68 9.36 1.73 -3.67
N THR A 69 9.04 0.50 -4.07
CA THR A 69 7.67 0.10 -4.43
C THR A 69 6.83 -0.35 -3.23
N VAL A 70 7.45 -0.59 -2.07
CA VAL A 70 6.79 -1.21 -0.91
C VAL A 70 5.69 -0.32 -0.32
N PRO A 71 5.86 1.00 -0.15
CA PRO A 71 4.78 1.85 0.37
C PRO A 71 3.50 1.75 -0.46
N PHE A 72 3.61 1.73 -1.80
CA PHE A 72 2.46 1.61 -2.70
C PHE A 72 1.80 0.23 -2.60
N ILE A 73 2.58 -0.84 -2.67
CA ILE A 73 2.06 -2.21 -2.62
C ILE A 73 1.44 -2.50 -1.24
N TYR A 74 2.04 -2.02 -0.15
CA TYR A 74 1.51 -2.18 1.19
C TYR A 74 0.15 -1.48 1.35
N THR A 75 0.07 -0.23 0.90
CA THR A 75 -1.16 0.57 0.82
C THR A 75 -2.27 -0.16 0.05
N LEU A 76 -1.98 -0.63 -1.17
CA LEU A 76 -2.94 -1.36 -1.99
C LEU A 76 -3.36 -2.68 -1.33
N ALA A 77 -2.41 -3.49 -0.86
CA ALA A 77 -2.71 -4.76 -0.21
C ALA A 77 -3.57 -4.56 1.05
N ARG A 78 -3.36 -3.46 1.79
CA ARG A 78 -4.07 -3.18 3.04
C ARG A 78 -5.48 -2.63 2.83
N TRP A 79 -5.71 -1.89 1.74
CA TRP A 79 -7.00 -1.24 1.46
C TRP A 79 -7.77 -1.85 0.29
N SER A 80 -7.19 -2.77 -0.48
CA SER A 80 -7.84 -3.38 -1.66
C SER A 80 -9.21 -4.00 -1.41
N THR A 81 -9.49 -4.49 -0.20
CA THR A 81 -10.84 -4.98 0.18
C THR A 81 -11.92 -3.89 0.17
N HIS A 82 -11.54 -2.61 0.22
CA HIS A 82 -12.44 -1.46 0.17
C HIS A 82 -12.30 -0.63 -1.12
N LEU A 83 -11.42 -1.01 -2.06
CA LEU A 83 -11.18 -0.26 -3.30
C LEU A 83 -12.17 -0.60 -4.43
N VAL A 84 -12.94 -1.70 -4.31
CA VAL A 84 -13.98 -2.06 -5.27
C VAL A 84 -15.31 -1.46 -4.80
N SER A 85 -15.70 -0.32 -5.37
CA SER A 85 -17.08 0.16 -5.28
C SER A 85 -17.90 -0.59 -6.35
N SER A 86 -18.85 -1.43 -5.92
CA SER A 86 -19.83 -2.01 -6.84
C SER A 86 -20.85 -0.92 -7.16
N ASP A 87 -20.90 -0.47 -8.41
CA ASP A 87 -22.06 0.26 -8.90
C ASP A 87 -23.20 -0.75 -9.00
N LYS A 88 -24.05 -0.84 -7.96
CA LYS A 88 -25.34 -1.51 -8.10
C LYS A 88 -26.18 -0.61 -9.00
N SER A 89 -26.07 -0.80 -10.30
CA SER A 89 -27.16 -0.49 -11.20
C SER A 89 -28.35 -1.31 -10.71
N GLU A 90 -29.31 -0.62 -10.09
CA GLU A 90 -30.61 -1.18 -9.75
C GLU A 90 -31.22 -1.68 -11.07
N GLY A 91 -31.25 -3.00 -11.23
CA GLY A 91 -31.80 -3.63 -12.41
C GLY A 91 -33.25 -3.20 -12.56
N ASP A 92 -33.53 -2.55 -13.68
CA ASP A 92 -34.86 -2.19 -14.15
C ASP A 92 -35.74 -3.46 -14.14
N ALA A 93 -36.64 -3.55 -13.16
CA ALA A 93 -37.58 -4.65 -13.03
C ALA A 93 -38.69 -4.48 -14.09
N SER A 94 -38.39 -4.84 -15.33
CA SER A 94 -39.39 -4.96 -16.39
C SER A 94 -39.01 -6.11 -17.32
N PHE A 95 -39.29 -7.33 -16.88
CA PHE A 95 -39.56 -8.40 -17.82
C PHE A 95 -40.88 -9.07 -17.40
N GLY A 96 -41.89 -8.87 -18.25
CA GLY A 96 -43.29 -9.11 -17.96
C GLY A 96 -43.63 -10.56 -17.66
N THR A 97 -44.53 -10.73 -16.69
CA THR A 97 -45.29 -11.97 -16.51
C THR A 97 -46.30 -12.07 -17.66
N PRO A 98 -46.35 -13.17 -18.43
CA PRO A 98 -47.51 -13.42 -19.27
C PRO A 98 -48.68 -13.76 -18.36
N SER A 99 -49.78 -13.00 -18.47
CA SER A 99 -51.04 -13.32 -17.82
C SER A 99 -51.61 -14.58 -18.48
N ASP A 100 -51.52 -15.72 -17.80
CA ASP A 100 -52.24 -16.92 -18.20
C ASP A 100 -53.69 -16.77 -17.71
N SER A 101 -54.58 -16.37 -18.62
CA SER A 101 -56.02 -16.36 -18.42
C SER A 101 -56.55 -17.79 -18.59
N ALA A 102 -56.69 -18.51 -17.49
CA ALA A 102 -57.48 -19.74 -17.45
C ALA A 102 -58.86 -19.42 -16.86
N ASP A 103 -59.83 -19.24 -17.75
CA ASP A 103 -61.25 -19.35 -17.46
C ASP A 103 -61.54 -20.70 -16.75
N MET A 104 -62.20 -20.66 -15.60
CA MET A 104 -63.01 -21.80 -15.15
C MET A 104 -64.18 -21.31 -14.28
N ASP A 105 -65.35 -21.35 -14.92
CA ASP A 105 -66.69 -21.11 -14.40
C ASP A 105 -67.20 -22.40 -13.70
N PRO A 106 -67.81 -22.34 -12.50
CA PRO A 106 -68.59 -23.45 -11.98
C PRO A 106 -70.09 -23.17 -12.11
N SER A 107 -70.77 -24.04 -12.86
CA SER A 107 -72.23 -24.22 -12.86
C SER A 107 -72.77 -24.68 -11.52
#